data_AF-J1EFZ9-F1
#
_entry.id   AF-J1EFZ9-F1
#
_cell.length_a   1.000
_cell.length_b   1.000
_cell.length_c   1.000
_cell.angle_alpha   90.00
_cell.angle_beta   90.00
_cell.angle_gamma   90.00
#
_symmetry.space_group_name_H-M   'P 1'
#
loop_
_entity.id
_entity.type
_entity.pdbx_description
1 polymer ?
#
loop_
_entity_poly.entity_id
_entity_poly.type
_entity_poly.pdbx_seq_one_letter_code
_entity_poly.pdbx_strand_id
1 'polypeptide(L)'
;MPPALAIFLALLAALVLLNIWATRRVLRSDEFGNRKALMVMGIWILPFLGAFMARYQFAPPADSPSTAASLPGHGGEQPPAPEVLRIPGLAPFDLLDHLIAPADLPALDWQALDLWAQQAGSPEATTHAIDQGRRAWLLHLRDAIGPHMHLHESQDVYILSALEAPVAQAMAGYVTKTRQRVARVLDGVARFNPGEKSVLLVLESQELYYHYVGQFYPDGGEFAFSGGMFIHNGCPHFVVVQADLSSIEPVIAHELTHSALAWLRLPTWLDEGLAVNTEHRIAGAGRPAQSPQAMHQRHQAFWNAERMQEFWSGDSFHRTDEGNALSYDLARIAVAQLARDWPAFSRFATSASRRDAGAEAATSALGIDLGGYVGALVQATEDWSPRPHTWSTQPAQQAAHLHF
;
A
#
# COMPACT_ATOMS: atom_id res chain seq x y z
N MET A 1 29.42 -38.73 15.29
CA MET A 1 28.77 -37.52 15.83
C MET A 1 29.62 -36.98 16.97
N PRO A 2 29.79 -35.65 17.10
CA PRO A 2 30.47 -35.10 18.27
C PRO A 2 29.67 -35.42 19.54
N PRO A 3 30.34 -35.72 20.67
CA PRO A 3 29.68 -36.15 21.92
C PRO A 3 28.67 -35.11 22.43
N ALA A 4 28.94 -33.82 22.20
CA ALA A 4 28.01 -32.74 22.54
C ALA A 4 26.68 -32.80 21.76
N LEU A 5 26.71 -33.18 20.48
CA LEU A 5 25.50 -33.32 19.66
C LEU A 5 24.67 -34.53 20.09
N ALA A 6 25.33 -35.63 20.48
CA ALA A 6 24.64 -36.81 20.98
C ALA A 6 23.93 -36.53 22.32
N ILE A 7 24.59 -35.81 23.24
CA ILE A 7 23.99 -35.38 24.51
C ILE A 7 22.82 -34.42 24.27
N PHE A 8 22.98 -33.46 23.37
CA PHE A 8 21.91 -32.52 23.01
C PHE A 8 20.68 -33.23 22.43
N LEU A 9 20.87 -34.16 21.50
CA LEU A 9 19.78 -34.93 20.90
C LEU A 9 19.10 -35.84 21.94
N ALA A 10 19.85 -36.41 22.90
CA ALA A 10 19.29 -37.20 23.98
C ALA A 10 18.41 -36.36 24.93
N LEU A 11 18.87 -35.14 25.28
CA LEU A 11 18.09 -34.19 26.09
C LEU A 11 16.83 -33.72 25.36
N LEU A 12 16.92 -33.45 24.06
CA LEU A 12 15.78 -33.08 23.23
C LEU A 12 14.75 -34.22 23.17
N ALA A 13 15.21 -35.45 22.96
CA ALA A 13 14.34 -36.64 22.94
C ALA A 13 13.66 -36.86 24.30
N ALA A 14 14.38 -36.69 25.41
CA ALA A 14 13.82 -36.79 26.76
C ALA A 14 12.73 -35.73 27.00
N LEU A 15 12.95 -34.48 26.55
CA LEU A 15 11.97 -33.40 26.66
C LEU A 15 10.69 -33.68 25.85
N VAL A 16 10.85 -34.17 24.62
CA VAL A 16 9.72 -34.55 23.76
C VAL A 16 8.92 -35.70 24.39
N LEU A 17 9.60 -36.72 24.90
CA LEU A 17 8.95 -37.85 25.58
C LEU A 17 8.19 -37.40 26.84
N LEU A 18 8.75 -36.48 27.61
CA LEU A 18 8.11 -35.89 28.78
C LEU A 18 6.83 -35.11 28.40
N ASN A 19 6.90 -34.29 27.34
CA ASN A 19 5.75 -33.53 26.85
C ASN A 19 4.65 -34.44 26.28
N ILE A 20 5.02 -35.51 25.57
CA ILE A 20 4.07 -36.53 25.08
C ILE A 20 3.41 -37.25 26.27
N TRP A 21 4.17 -37.61 27.30
CA TRP A 21 3.62 -38.23 28.51
C TRP A 21 2.64 -37.29 29.23
N ALA A 22 3.01 -36.02 29.43
CA ALA A 22 2.16 -35.02 30.05
C ALA A 22 0.88 -34.77 29.23
N THR A 23 1.00 -34.66 27.91
CA THR A 23 -0.15 -34.52 27.00
C THR A 23 -1.10 -35.71 27.10
N ARG A 24 -0.56 -36.94 27.09
CA ARG A 24 -1.35 -38.17 27.27
C ARG A 24 -2.05 -38.23 28.62
N ARG A 25 -1.42 -37.72 29.68
CA ARG A 25 -2.01 -37.63 31.02
C ARG A 25 -3.18 -36.64 31.05
N VAL A 26 -3.05 -35.47 30.44
CA VAL A 26 -4.13 -34.47 30.32
C VAL A 26 -5.29 -35.01 29.49
N LEU A 27 -5.01 -35.68 28.36
CA LEU A 27 -6.06 -36.25 27.51
C LEU A 27 -6.87 -37.36 28.19
N ARG A 28 -6.24 -38.12 29.11
CA ARG A 28 -6.87 -39.20 29.88
C ARG A 28 -7.59 -38.73 31.16
N SER A 29 -7.52 -37.45 31.51
CA SER A 29 -8.27 -36.89 32.64
C SER A 29 -9.76 -36.73 32.31
N ASP A 30 -10.64 -36.75 33.29
CA ASP A 30 -12.11 -36.61 33.09
C ASP A 30 -12.58 -35.14 32.93
N GLU A 31 -11.66 -34.18 32.73
CA GLU A 31 -12.03 -32.79 32.47
C GLU A 31 -12.66 -32.60 31.07
N PHE A 32 -13.62 -31.70 30.88
CA PHE A 32 -14.23 -31.44 29.57
C PHE A 32 -13.98 -30.00 29.09
N GLY A 33 -13.74 -29.83 27.78
CA GLY A 33 -13.76 -28.54 27.08
C GLY A 33 -12.44 -27.76 27.00
N ASN A 34 -12.55 -26.42 26.91
CA ASN A 34 -11.47 -25.47 26.59
C ASN A 34 -10.25 -25.53 27.54
N ARG A 35 -10.43 -25.99 28.79
CA ARG A 35 -9.35 -26.14 29.77
C ARG A 35 -8.33 -27.20 29.35
N LYS A 36 -8.78 -28.32 28.77
CA LYS A 36 -7.87 -29.34 28.21
C LYS A 36 -7.04 -28.80 27.06
N ALA A 37 -7.67 -28.05 26.15
CA ALA A 37 -6.97 -27.43 25.02
C ALA A 37 -5.90 -26.43 25.50
N LEU A 38 -6.24 -25.60 26.51
CA LEU A 38 -5.31 -24.66 27.14
C LEU A 38 -4.13 -25.38 27.83
N MET A 39 -4.38 -26.46 28.57
CA MET A 39 -3.31 -27.24 29.23
C MET A 39 -2.39 -27.92 28.21
N VAL A 40 -2.95 -28.48 27.13
CA VAL A 40 -2.15 -29.08 26.05
C VAL A 40 -1.32 -28.02 25.35
N MET A 41 -1.87 -26.85 25.02
CA MET A 41 -1.08 -25.74 24.48
C MET A 41 0.02 -25.30 25.45
N GLY A 42 -0.29 -25.20 26.75
CA GLY A 42 0.67 -24.82 27.78
C GLY A 42 1.90 -25.73 27.82
N ILE A 43 1.71 -27.05 27.72
CA ILE A 43 2.80 -28.05 27.71
C ILE A 43 3.78 -27.81 26.56
N TRP A 44 3.29 -27.36 25.40
CA TRP A 44 4.11 -27.21 24.19
C TRP A 44 4.61 -25.79 23.95
N ILE A 45 3.94 -24.76 24.46
CA ILE A 45 4.24 -23.36 24.15
C ILE A 45 5.04 -22.67 25.27
N LEU A 46 4.70 -22.89 26.55
CA LEU A 46 5.40 -22.21 27.67
C LEU A 46 6.93 -22.38 27.65
N PRO A 47 7.49 -23.57 27.34
CA PRO A 47 8.95 -23.76 27.33
C PRO A 47 9.67 -22.87 26.32
N PHE A 48 8.98 -22.42 25.27
CA PHE A 48 9.54 -21.57 24.22
C PHE A 48 9.08 -20.12 24.31
N LEU A 49 8.04 -19.84 25.10
CA LEU A 49 7.46 -18.51 25.23
C LEU A 49 8.49 -17.48 25.72
N GLY A 50 9.35 -17.85 26.67
CA GLY A 50 10.43 -16.97 27.15
C GLY A 50 11.48 -16.65 26.07
N ALA A 51 11.86 -17.62 25.24
CA ALA A 51 12.80 -17.41 24.14
C ALA A 51 12.17 -16.61 22.98
N PHE A 52 10.88 -16.84 22.73
CA PHE A 52 10.08 -16.06 21.79
C PHE A 52 9.96 -14.61 22.25
N MET A 53 9.57 -14.37 23.50
CA MET A 53 9.54 -13.02 24.09
C MET A 53 10.91 -12.37 24.06
N ALA A 54 11.98 -13.11 24.38
CA ALA A 54 13.33 -12.56 24.35
C ALA A 54 13.76 -12.11 22.94
N ARG A 55 13.36 -12.86 21.90
CA ARG A 55 13.67 -12.52 20.49
C ARG A 55 12.88 -11.31 19.98
N TYR A 56 11.69 -11.04 20.51
CA TYR A 56 10.81 -9.96 20.05
C TYR A 56 10.82 -8.72 20.95
N GLN A 57 11.15 -8.85 22.24
CA GLN A 57 11.19 -7.74 23.20
C GLN A 57 12.59 -7.19 23.44
N PHE A 58 13.65 -7.97 23.17
CA PHE A 58 15.03 -7.48 23.27
C PHE A 58 15.66 -7.50 21.88
N ALA A 59 15.96 -6.32 21.33
CA ALA A 59 16.72 -6.19 20.10
C ALA A 59 18.09 -6.89 20.26
N PRO A 60 18.60 -7.59 19.24
CA PRO A 60 19.95 -8.13 19.29
C PRO A 60 20.96 -6.98 19.46
N PRO A 61 22.09 -7.21 20.18
CA PRO A 61 23.14 -6.20 20.30
C PRO A 61 23.63 -5.77 18.91
N ALA A 62 23.86 -4.47 18.76
CA ALA A 62 24.11 -3.77 17.51
C ALA A 62 25.49 -4.08 16.90
N ASP A 63 25.72 -5.33 16.48
CA ASP A 63 26.96 -5.75 15.81
C ASP A 63 26.75 -6.25 14.37
N SER A 64 25.58 -6.01 13.78
CA SER A 64 25.41 -6.14 12.33
C SER A 64 25.53 -4.76 11.68
N PRO A 65 26.54 -4.49 10.84
CA PRO A 65 26.61 -3.22 10.13
C PRO A 65 25.43 -3.13 9.16
N SER A 66 24.41 -2.38 9.57
CA SER A 66 23.34 -1.91 8.70
C SER A 66 23.97 -0.94 7.71
N THR A 67 23.93 -1.27 6.42
CA THR A 67 24.29 -0.37 5.32
C THR A 67 23.23 0.69 5.02
N ALA A 68 22.21 0.85 5.90
CA ALA A 68 21.34 2.01 5.85
C ALA A 68 22.03 3.18 6.55
N ALA A 69 22.27 4.27 5.81
CA ALA A 69 22.70 5.52 6.40
C ALA A 69 21.76 5.91 7.55
N SER A 70 22.34 6.15 8.73
CA SER A 70 21.60 6.57 9.91
C SER A 70 20.85 7.87 9.61
N LEU A 71 19.54 7.90 9.83
CA LEU A 71 18.81 9.16 9.91
C LEU A 71 19.45 10.04 11.00
N PRO A 72 19.59 11.36 10.79
CA PRO A 72 20.07 12.24 11.84
C PRO A 72 19.16 12.09 13.07
N GLY A 73 19.76 11.69 14.19
CA GLY A 73 19.05 11.53 15.46
C GLY A 73 18.46 12.86 15.93
N HIS A 74 17.40 12.79 16.74
CA HIS A 74 16.84 13.96 17.41
C HIS A 74 17.95 14.77 18.10
N GLY A 75 18.16 16.00 17.63
CA GLY A 75 19.21 16.89 18.12
C GLY A 75 19.90 17.71 17.02
N GLY A 76 19.74 17.37 15.74
CA GLY A 76 20.12 18.25 14.63
C GLY A 76 19.04 19.31 14.39
N GLU A 77 19.44 20.58 14.32
CA GLU A 77 18.58 21.69 13.87
C GLU A 77 18.05 21.33 12.47
N GLN A 78 16.73 21.13 12.33
CA GLN A 78 16.15 20.78 11.04
C GLN A 78 16.24 21.98 10.10
N PRO A 79 16.51 21.77 8.80
CA PRO A 79 16.65 22.87 7.87
C PRO A 79 15.36 23.69 7.79
N PRO A 80 15.45 25.02 7.64
CA PRO A 80 14.28 25.87 7.44
C PRO A 80 13.61 25.53 6.11
N ALA A 81 12.31 25.78 6.02
CA ALA A 81 11.59 25.65 4.76
C ALA A 81 12.13 26.67 3.73
N PRO A 82 12.57 26.22 2.54
CA PRO A 82 13.13 27.12 1.55
C PRO A 82 12.03 27.93 0.86
N GLU A 83 12.27 29.23 0.65
CA GLU A 83 11.37 30.10 -0.13
C GLU A 83 11.57 29.91 -1.63
N VAL A 84 12.79 29.58 -2.07
CA VAL A 84 13.16 29.46 -3.49
C VAL A 84 13.97 28.19 -3.72
N LEU A 85 13.58 27.38 -4.70
CA LEU A 85 14.37 26.25 -5.17
C LEU A 85 15.41 26.72 -6.20
N ARG A 86 16.67 26.31 -5.99
CA ARG A 86 17.78 26.62 -6.89
C ARG A 86 18.46 25.33 -7.32
N ILE A 87 18.12 24.86 -8.51
CA ILE A 87 18.72 23.69 -9.14
C ILE A 87 19.64 24.16 -10.28
N PRO A 88 20.89 23.70 -10.35
CA PRO A 88 21.80 24.06 -11.44
C PRO A 88 21.18 23.78 -12.81
N GLY A 89 21.19 24.78 -13.70
CA GLY A 89 20.63 24.66 -15.05
C GLY A 89 19.14 24.97 -15.17
N LEU A 90 18.44 25.22 -14.05
CA LEU A 90 17.06 25.69 -14.04
C LEU A 90 16.98 27.15 -13.60
N ALA A 91 15.95 27.86 -14.07
CA ALA A 91 15.57 29.14 -13.47
C ALA A 91 15.15 28.90 -12.00
N PRO A 92 15.36 29.87 -11.09
CA PRO A 92 14.85 29.75 -9.73
C PRO A 92 13.32 29.55 -9.72
N PHE A 93 12.84 28.65 -8.87
CA PHE A 93 11.40 28.44 -8.66
C PHE A 93 11.03 29.06 -7.32
N ASP A 94 10.22 30.12 -7.34
CA ASP A 94 9.72 30.77 -6.14
C ASP A 94 8.60 29.92 -5.55
N LEU A 95 8.88 29.24 -4.44
CA LEU A 95 7.96 28.27 -3.89
C LEU A 95 6.71 28.96 -3.33
N LEU A 96 6.87 30.14 -2.73
CA LEU A 96 5.78 30.85 -2.05
C LEU A 96 4.69 31.28 -3.03
N ASP A 97 5.06 31.68 -4.24
CA ASP A 97 4.13 32.02 -5.32
C ASP A 97 3.29 30.81 -5.80
N HIS A 98 3.75 29.60 -5.50
CA HIS A 98 3.14 28.33 -5.92
C HIS A 98 2.58 27.51 -4.76
N LEU A 99 2.63 28.02 -3.52
CA LEU A 99 1.93 27.42 -2.39
C LEU A 99 0.47 27.89 -2.38
N ILE A 100 -0.42 26.92 -2.34
CA ILE A 100 -1.86 27.11 -2.21
C ILE A 100 -2.20 26.72 -0.77
N ALA A 101 -2.92 27.56 -0.04
CA ALA A 101 -3.34 27.28 1.35
C ALA A 101 -4.87 27.13 1.43
N PRO A 102 -5.46 26.03 0.92
CA PRO A 102 -6.91 25.87 0.88
C PRO A 102 -7.55 25.73 2.28
N ALA A 103 -6.77 25.39 3.31
CA ALA A 103 -7.26 25.26 4.69
C ALA A 103 -6.14 25.49 5.73
N ASP A 104 -5.36 26.57 5.61
CA ASP A 104 -4.21 26.90 6.49
C ASP A 104 -3.04 25.89 6.49
N LEU A 105 -3.18 24.74 5.83
CA LEU A 105 -2.09 23.82 5.50
C LEU A 105 -1.64 24.02 4.04
N PRO A 106 -0.33 24.15 3.78
CA PRO A 106 0.18 24.39 2.44
C PRO A 106 0.07 23.13 1.57
N ALA A 107 -0.51 23.31 0.39
CA ALA A 107 -0.39 22.42 -0.76
C ALA A 107 0.48 23.10 -1.83
N LEU A 108 1.19 22.32 -2.64
CA LEU A 108 1.98 22.86 -3.74
C LEU A 108 1.21 22.76 -5.05
N ASP A 109 1.34 23.76 -5.92
CA ASP A 109 0.97 23.63 -7.33
C ASP A 109 1.93 22.66 -8.04
N TRP A 110 1.57 21.37 -8.00
CA TRP A 110 2.36 20.29 -8.60
C TRP A 110 2.47 20.42 -10.11
N GLN A 111 1.47 21.00 -10.78
CA GLN A 111 1.54 21.22 -12.22
C GLN A 111 2.60 22.27 -12.57
N ALA A 112 2.65 23.37 -11.81
CA ALA A 112 3.70 24.37 -11.97
C ALA A 112 5.10 23.78 -11.69
N LEU A 113 5.24 22.97 -10.63
CA LEU A 113 6.49 22.28 -10.32
C LEU A 113 6.91 21.34 -11.46
N ASP A 114 5.99 20.52 -11.98
CA ASP A 114 6.28 19.58 -13.06
C ASP A 114 6.71 20.31 -14.35
N LEU A 115 6.01 21.39 -14.72
CA LEU A 115 6.35 22.20 -15.89
C LEU A 115 7.73 22.87 -15.75
N TRP A 116 8.08 23.32 -14.55
CA TRP A 116 9.39 23.86 -14.26
C TRP A 116 10.48 22.77 -14.30
N ALA A 117 10.25 21.63 -13.67
CA ALA A 117 11.21 20.52 -13.60
C ALA A 117 11.46 19.85 -14.97
N GLN A 118 10.49 19.87 -15.87
CA GLN A 118 10.63 19.39 -17.26
C GLN A 118 11.58 20.23 -18.11
N GLN A 119 11.91 21.45 -17.67
CA GLN A 119 12.92 22.28 -18.33
C GLN A 119 14.35 21.76 -18.07
N ALA A 120 14.51 20.77 -17.17
CA ALA A 120 15.79 20.17 -16.89
C ALA A 120 16.28 19.34 -18.08
N GLY A 121 17.59 19.37 -18.34
CA GLY A 121 18.17 18.75 -19.53
C GLY A 121 18.21 17.22 -19.53
N SER A 122 17.78 16.54 -18.46
CA SER A 122 17.73 15.07 -18.39
C SER A 122 16.62 14.56 -17.45
N PRO A 123 16.13 13.31 -17.64
CA PRO A 123 15.14 12.69 -16.75
C PRO A 123 15.59 12.60 -15.29
N GLU A 124 16.88 12.38 -15.03
CA GLU A 124 17.45 12.33 -13.68
C GLU A 124 17.40 13.72 -13.02
N ALA A 125 17.72 14.77 -13.79
CA ALA A 125 17.64 16.15 -13.30
C ALA A 125 16.18 16.57 -13.05
N THR A 126 15.24 16.16 -13.89
CA THR A 126 13.80 16.36 -13.65
C THR A 126 13.35 15.64 -12.38
N THR A 127 13.71 14.37 -12.20
CA THR A 127 13.39 13.59 -11.00
C THR A 127 13.95 14.26 -9.74
N HIS A 128 15.20 14.73 -9.80
CA HIS A 128 15.82 15.45 -8.69
C HIS A 128 15.12 16.77 -8.37
N ALA A 129 14.76 17.55 -9.39
CA ALA A 129 14.04 18.81 -9.20
C ALA A 129 12.66 18.61 -8.55
N ILE A 130 11.91 17.57 -8.98
CA ILE A 130 10.64 17.18 -8.38
C ILE A 130 10.83 16.74 -6.92
N ASP A 131 11.83 15.91 -6.64
CA ASP A 131 12.16 15.46 -5.28
C ASP A 131 12.50 16.63 -4.34
N GLN A 132 13.27 17.62 -4.82
CA GLN A 132 13.53 18.85 -4.07
C GLN A 132 12.27 19.68 -3.83
N GLY A 133 11.34 19.74 -4.79
CA GLY A 133 10.03 20.36 -4.62
C GLY A 133 9.17 19.66 -3.56
N ARG A 134 9.10 18.32 -3.60
CA ARG A 134 8.41 17.50 -2.59
C ARG A 134 8.98 17.76 -1.19
N ARG A 135 10.31 17.75 -1.08
CA ARG A 135 11.02 18.03 0.18
C ARG A 135 10.69 19.43 0.71
N ALA A 136 10.73 20.45 -0.15
CA ALA A 136 10.42 21.82 0.24
C ALA A 136 8.98 21.99 0.71
N TRP A 137 8.02 21.42 -0.02
CA TRP A 137 6.62 21.39 0.41
C TRP A 137 6.45 20.75 1.79
N LEU A 138 7.10 19.62 2.05
CA LEU A 138 7.03 18.96 3.37
C LEU A 138 7.63 19.80 4.51
N LEU A 139 8.65 20.61 4.23
CA LEU A 139 9.20 21.54 5.23
C LEU A 139 8.23 22.68 5.53
N HIS A 140 7.53 23.22 4.52
CA HIS A 140 6.47 24.20 4.75
C HIS A 140 5.27 23.59 5.48
N LEU A 141 4.88 22.37 5.14
CA LEU A 141 3.82 21.65 5.82
C LEU A 141 4.18 21.37 7.29
N ARG A 142 5.43 20.98 7.56
CA ARG A 142 5.97 20.86 8.93
C ARG A 142 5.80 22.17 9.71
N ASP A 143 6.24 23.28 9.13
CA ASP A 143 6.23 24.59 9.79
C ASP A 143 4.79 25.09 10.04
N ALA A 144 3.85 24.77 9.13
CA ALA A 144 2.43 25.07 9.29
C ALA A 144 1.75 24.23 10.39
N ILE A 145 2.11 22.95 10.52
CA ILE A 145 1.54 22.07 11.56
C ILE A 145 2.11 22.43 12.95
N GLY A 146 3.43 22.62 13.04
CA GLY A 146 4.08 23.09 14.25
C GLY A 146 5.43 22.45 14.57
N PRO A 147 6.13 22.98 15.60
CA PRO A 147 7.54 22.67 15.88
C PRO A 147 7.80 21.25 16.40
N HIS A 148 6.76 20.51 16.77
CA HIS A 148 6.84 19.12 17.22
C HIS A 148 6.91 18.12 16.04
N MET A 149 6.61 18.58 14.83
CA MET A 149 6.71 17.77 13.62
C MET A 149 8.14 17.77 13.08
N HIS A 150 8.57 16.61 12.58
CA HIS A 150 9.89 16.41 12.04
C HIS A 150 9.80 15.76 10.67
N LEU A 151 10.60 16.29 9.72
CA LEU A 151 10.84 15.62 8.45
C LEU A 151 11.99 14.62 8.62
N HIS A 152 11.71 13.34 8.46
CA HIS A 152 12.69 12.26 8.42
C HIS A 152 12.90 11.82 6.96
N GLU A 153 14.16 11.68 6.54
CA GLU A 153 14.51 11.46 5.13
C GLU A 153 15.41 10.24 4.96
N SER A 154 14.90 9.16 4.34
CA SER A 154 15.74 8.05 3.90
C SER A 154 16.06 8.15 2.42
N GLN A 155 16.72 7.13 1.87
CA GLN A 155 16.95 7.03 0.42
C GLN A 155 15.65 6.91 -0.38
N ASP A 156 14.62 6.24 0.17
CA ASP A 156 13.40 5.88 -0.58
C ASP A 156 12.13 6.54 -0.05
N VAL A 157 12.18 7.23 1.11
CA VAL A 157 10.97 7.80 1.73
C VAL A 157 11.24 9.09 2.48
N TYR A 158 10.27 10.00 2.38
CA TYR A 158 10.06 11.11 3.28
C TYR A 158 8.97 10.76 4.30
N ILE A 159 9.26 10.94 5.58
CA ILE A 159 8.27 10.76 6.66
C ILE A 159 8.15 12.08 7.41
N LEU A 160 7.00 12.74 7.31
CA LEU A 160 6.67 13.89 8.13
C LEU A 160 5.84 13.41 9.32
N SER A 161 6.39 13.50 10.54
CA SER A 161 5.74 12.96 11.74
C SER A 161 6.26 13.54 13.04
N ALA A 162 5.52 13.35 14.13
CA ALA A 162 5.97 13.59 15.50
C ALA A 162 6.66 12.35 16.13
N LEU A 163 7.04 11.36 15.31
CA LEU A 163 7.61 10.11 15.80
C LEU A 163 9.04 10.31 16.31
N GLU A 164 9.39 9.52 17.32
CA GLU A 164 10.79 9.40 17.72
C GLU A 164 11.65 8.85 16.57
N ALA A 165 12.85 9.39 16.41
CA ALA A 165 13.76 9.01 15.32
C ALA A 165 13.95 7.48 15.13
N PRO A 166 14.06 6.63 16.17
CA PRO A 166 14.13 5.18 15.99
C PRO A 166 12.87 4.57 15.36
N VAL A 167 11.68 5.09 15.70
CA VAL A 167 10.41 4.62 15.16
C VAL A 167 10.27 5.06 13.70
N ALA A 168 10.60 6.30 13.39
CA ALA A 168 10.64 6.81 12.01
C ALA A 168 11.64 6.01 11.14
N GLN A 169 12.81 5.66 11.69
CA GLN A 169 13.80 4.81 11.01
C GLN A 169 13.28 3.40 10.74
N ALA A 170 12.58 2.79 11.71
CA ALA A 170 11.97 1.48 11.52
C ALA A 170 10.88 1.52 10.43
N MET A 171 10.04 2.56 10.43
CA MET A 171 9.03 2.79 9.41
C MET A 171 9.65 2.99 8.03
N ALA A 172 10.71 3.81 7.92
CA ALA A 172 11.42 3.99 6.67
C ALA A 172 11.99 2.67 6.13
N GLY A 173 12.58 1.86 7.02
CA GLY A 173 13.05 0.52 6.68
C GLY A 173 11.92 -0.42 6.23
N TYR A 174 10.72 -0.29 6.80
CA TYR A 174 9.54 -1.03 6.37
C TYR A 174 9.13 -0.63 4.95
N VAL A 175 8.95 0.67 4.67
CA VAL A 175 8.60 1.19 3.34
C VAL A 175 9.60 0.74 2.28
N THR A 176 10.91 0.87 2.53
CA THR A 176 11.96 0.40 1.61
C THR A 176 11.83 -1.10 1.33
N LYS A 177 11.65 -1.93 2.36
CA LYS A 177 11.47 -3.39 2.18
C LYS A 177 10.19 -3.69 1.41
N THR A 178 9.10 -2.97 1.66
CA THR A 178 7.84 -3.15 0.95
C THR A 178 7.97 -2.76 -0.51
N ARG A 179 8.64 -1.66 -0.86
CA ARG A 179 8.96 -1.30 -2.26
C ARG A 179 9.71 -2.43 -2.98
N GLN A 180 10.72 -3.01 -2.33
CA GLN A 180 11.46 -4.16 -2.89
C GLN A 180 10.58 -5.39 -3.08
N ARG A 181 9.64 -5.64 -2.16
CA ARG A 181 8.68 -6.76 -2.26
C ARG A 181 7.68 -6.51 -3.40
N VAL A 182 7.12 -5.30 -3.52
CA VAL A 182 6.23 -4.90 -4.62
C VAL A 182 6.94 -5.10 -5.97
N ALA A 183 8.15 -4.56 -6.13
CA ALA A 183 8.94 -4.72 -7.36
C ALA A 183 9.17 -6.19 -7.73
N ARG A 184 9.36 -7.07 -6.74
CA ARG A 184 9.53 -8.51 -6.96
C ARG A 184 8.21 -9.23 -7.27
N VAL A 185 7.13 -8.86 -6.60
CA VAL A 185 5.80 -9.46 -6.83
C VAL A 185 5.29 -9.11 -8.22
N LEU A 186 5.57 -7.88 -8.68
CA LEU A 186 5.13 -7.33 -9.95
C LEU A 186 6.27 -7.23 -10.97
N ASP A 187 7.14 -8.25 -11.01
CA ASP A 187 8.30 -8.29 -11.90
C ASP A 187 7.91 -8.08 -13.37
N GLY A 188 8.59 -7.15 -14.04
CA GLY A 188 8.29 -6.75 -15.42
C GLY A 188 7.09 -5.80 -15.59
N VAL A 189 6.37 -5.45 -14.51
CA VAL A 189 5.22 -4.52 -14.54
C VAL A 189 5.48 -3.29 -13.65
N ALA A 190 5.95 -3.49 -12.42
CA ALA A 190 6.27 -2.40 -11.50
C ALA A 190 7.50 -1.61 -11.93
N ARG A 191 7.45 -0.28 -11.80
CA ARG A 191 8.61 0.61 -11.91
C ARG A 191 8.63 1.59 -10.75
N PHE A 192 9.75 1.61 -10.05
CA PHE A 192 10.12 2.70 -9.16
C PHE A 192 11.28 3.45 -9.80
N ASN A 193 11.11 4.74 -10.08
CA ASN A 193 12.19 5.52 -10.67
C ASN A 193 13.33 5.68 -9.66
N PRO A 194 14.60 5.48 -10.06
CA PRO A 194 15.73 5.78 -9.19
C PRO A 194 15.68 7.22 -8.70
N GLY A 195 15.84 7.43 -7.40
CA GLY A 195 15.77 8.75 -6.77
C GLY A 195 14.35 9.22 -6.43
N GLU A 196 13.30 8.50 -6.85
CA GLU A 196 11.94 8.84 -6.46
C GLU A 196 11.59 8.31 -5.06
N LYS A 197 11.34 9.24 -4.13
CA LYS A 197 10.92 8.93 -2.77
C LYS A 197 9.40 8.88 -2.63
N SER A 198 8.94 7.90 -1.84
CA SER A 198 7.56 7.88 -1.34
C SER A 198 7.40 8.93 -0.24
N VAL A 199 6.18 9.43 -0.04
CA VAL A 199 5.87 10.38 1.04
C VAL A 199 4.87 9.74 1.99
N LEU A 200 5.18 9.78 3.28
CA LEU A 200 4.32 9.31 4.37
C LEU A 200 4.13 10.42 5.39
N LEU A 201 2.89 10.82 5.63
CA LEU A 201 2.49 11.74 6.69
C LEU A 201 1.91 10.90 7.83
N VAL A 202 2.54 10.97 9.01
CA VAL A 202 2.02 10.34 10.23
C VAL A 202 1.57 11.44 11.17
N LEU A 203 0.26 11.65 11.20
CA LEU A 203 -0.39 12.73 11.93
C LEU A 203 -0.77 12.25 13.34
N GLU A 204 -0.56 13.12 14.33
CA GLU A 204 -0.71 12.75 15.75
C GLU A 204 -2.17 12.61 16.21
N SER A 205 -3.12 13.21 15.48
CA SER A 205 -4.53 13.25 15.86
C SER A 205 -5.47 13.02 14.66
N GLN A 206 -6.67 12.52 14.95
CA GLN A 206 -7.74 12.40 13.97
C GLN A 206 -8.20 13.77 13.46
N GLU A 207 -8.17 14.80 14.30
CA GLU A 207 -8.55 16.17 13.91
C GLU A 207 -7.61 16.72 12.84
N LEU A 208 -6.29 16.60 13.03
CA LEU A 208 -5.30 17.01 12.04
C LEU A 208 -5.40 16.17 10.77
N TYR A 209 -5.69 14.88 10.90
CA TYR A 209 -5.98 14.01 9.76
C TYR A 209 -7.15 14.52 8.94
N TYR A 210 -8.33 14.74 9.55
CA TYR A 210 -9.48 15.24 8.80
C TYR A 210 -9.27 16.64 8.25
N HIS A 211 -8.55 17.51 8.97
CA HIS A 211 -8.19 18.83 8.48
C HIS A 211 -7.30 18.76 7.22
N TYR A 212 -6.27 17.91 7.24
CA TYR A 212 -5.39 17.68 6.09
C TYR A 212 -6.07 16.93 4.94
N VAL A 213 -6.98 16.01 5.22
CA VAL A 213 -7.70 15.26 4.20
C VAL A 213 -8.78 16.14 3.55
N GLY A 214 -9.50 16.94 4.34
CA GLY A 214 -10.62 17.75 3.89
C GLY A 214 -10.28 18.74 2.76
N GLN A 215 -9.04 19.23 2.67
CA GLN A 215 -8.59 20.08 1.56
C GLN A 215 -8.67 19.40 0.17
N PHE A 216 -8.72 18.08 0.11
CA PHE A 216 -8.86 17.32 -1.14
C PHE A 216 -10.31 16.89 -1.43
N TYR A 217 -11.25 17.14 -0.51
CA TYR A 217 -12.65 16.69 -0.59
C TYR A 217 -13.63 17.81 -0.15
N PRO A 218 -13.75 18.90 -0.92
CA PRO A 218 -14.57 20.06 -0.54
C PRO A 218 -16.07 19.77 -0.43
N ASP A 219 -16.58 18.71 -1.10
CA ASP A 219 -18.01 18.44 -1.21
C ASP A 219 -18.60 17.54 -0.11
N GLY A 220 -17.82 17.18 0.92
CA GLY A 220 -18.32 16.49 2.11
C GLY A 220 -18.77 15.04 1.88
N GLY A 221 -17.93 14.09 2.27
CA GLY A 221 -18.30 12.68 2.42
C GLY A 221 -18.17 12.26 3.88
N GLU A 222 -19.00 11.31 4.34
CA GLU A 222 -18.64 10.51 5.52
C GLU A 222 -17.41 9.69 5.14
N PHE A 223 -16.23 10.16 5.54
CA PHE A 223 -15.02 9.37 5.43
C PHE A 223 -15.16 8.20 6.40
N ALA A 224 -15.21 6.98 5.87
CA ALA A 224 -15.10 5.80 6.71
C ALA A 224 -13.84 5.93 7.58
N PHE A 225 -13.89 5.40 8.80
CA PHE A 225 -12.73 5.28 9.69
C PHE A 225 -11.64 4.43 9.03
N SER A 226 -10.89 4.99 8.09
CA SER A 226 -9.71 4.34 7.52
C SER A 226 -8.52 4.69 8.40
N GLY A 227 -7.72 3.70 8.77
CA GLY A 227 -6.48 3.89 9.53
C GLY A 227 -5.36 4.58 8.72
N GLY A 228 -5.71 5.09 7.54
CA GLY A 228 -4.84 5.74 6.57
C GLY A 228 -5.56 5.98 5.23
N MET A 229 -5.02 6.84 4.39
CA MET A 229 -5.54 7.12 3.05
C MET A 229 -4.41 7.53 2.11
N PHE A 230 -4.56 7.21 0.82
CA PHE A 230 -3.66 7.67 -0.22
C PHE A 230 -4.21 8.83 -1.00
N ILE A 231 -3.34 9.81 -1.22
CA ILE A 231 -3.68 11.03 -1.92
C ILE A 231 -2.80 11.15 -3.16
N HIS A 232 -3.42 11.10 -4.33
CA HIS A 232 -2.78 11.33 -5.61
C HIS A 232 -3.30 12.60 -6.29
N ASN A 233 -3.03 13.74 -5.67
CA ASN A 233 -3.30 15.06 -6.24
C ASN A 233 -1.97 15.72 -6.65
N GLY A 234 -1.36 15.24 -7.73
CA GLY A 234 -0.08 15.74 -8.25
C GLY A 234 1.17 15.20 -7.54
N CYS A 235 1.13 15.02 -6.22
CA CYS A 235 2.16 14.27 -5.47
C CYS A 235 1.53 13.07 -4.75
N PRO A 236 1.79 11.83 -5.19
CA PRO A 236 1.30 10.65 -4.48
C PRO A 236 1.92 10.55 -3.08
N HIS A 237 1.08 10.51 -2.05
CA HIS A 237 1.51 10.41 -0.65
C HIS A 237 0.49 9.68 0.23
N PHE A 238 0.97 9.06 1.30
CA PHE A 238 0.15 8.36 2.29
C PHE A 238 -0.06 9.24 3.51
N VAL A 239 -1.27 9.23 4.07
CA VAL A 239 -1.62 9.96 5.29
C VAL A 239 -2.20 8.99 6.29
N VAL A 240 -1.69 8.97 7.52
CA VAL A 240 -2.18 8.08 8.58
C VAL A 240 -2.24 8.78 9.93
N VAL A 241 -3.04 8.24 10.83
CA VAL A 241 -3.03 8.63 12.24
C VAL A 241 -2.05 7.73 13.00
N GLN A 242 -1.23 8.32 13.88
CA GLN A 242 -0.22 7.62 14.66
C GLN A 242 -0.79 6.41 15.44
N ALA A 243 -2.01 6.53 15.97
CA ALA A 243 -2.68 5.45 16.69
C ALA A 243 -2.88 4.17 15.84
N ASP A 244 -2.96 4.31 14.51
CA ASP A 244 -3.27 3.24 13.56
C ASP A 244 -2.02 2.68 12.86
N LEU A 245 -0.82 3.09 13.30
CA LEU A 245 0.46 2.59 12.75
C LEU A 245 0.59 1.06 12.77
N SER A 246 -0.11 0.36 13.66
CA SER A 246 -0.08 -1.11 13.68
C SER A 246 -0.90 -1.78 12.57
N SER A 247 -1.83 -1.06 11.94
CA SER A 247 -2.72 -1.56 10.88
C SER A 247 -2.42 -0.97 9.50
N ILE A 248 -1.39 -0.13 9.39
CA ILE A 248 -1.01 0.58 8.16
C ILE A 248 -0.31 -0.30 7.13
N GLU A 249 0.27 -1.42 7.56
CA GLU A 249 1.10 -2.28 6.73
C GLU A 249 0.43 -2.73 5.40
N PRO A 250 -0.82 -3.24 5.42
CA PRO A 250 -1.56 -3.54 4.19
C PRO A 250 -1.75 -2.30 3.30
N VAL A 251 -2.12 -1.16 3.89
CA VAL A 251 -2.33 0.10 3.16
C VAL A 251 -1.03 0.54 2.48
N ILE A 252 0.12 0.53 3.16
CA ILE A 252 1.41 0.84 2.51
C ILE A 252 1.69 -0.08 1.32
N ALA A 253 1.40 -1.38 1.43
CA ALA A 253 1.62 -2.31 0.33
C ALA A 253 0.68 -2.06 -0.86
N HIS A 254 -0.59 -1.75 -0.57
CA HIS A 254 -1.60 -1.37 -1.56
C HIS A 254 -1.14 -0.12 -2.34
N GLU A 255 -0.77 0.92 -1.61
CA GLU A 255 -0.57 2.23 -2.20
C GLU A 255 0.82 2.39 -2.87
N LEU A 256 1.83 1.67 -2.36
CA LEU A 256 3.08 1.50 -3.08
C LEU A 256 2.90 0.73 -4.40
N THR A 257 1.85 -0.09 -4.52
CA THR A 257 1.53 -0.76 -5.77
C THR A 257 1.05 0.25 -6.81
N HIS A 258 0.10 1.13 -6.48
CA HIS A 258 -0.31 2.22 -7.38
C HIS A 258 0.87 3.10 -7.80
N SER A 259 1.73 3.47 -6.84
CA SER A 259 2.95 4.23 -7.13
C SER A 259 3.84 3.52 -8.16
N ALA A 260 3.99 2.20 -8.04
CA ALA A 260 4.80 1.39 -8.97
C ALA A 260 4.16 1.21 -10.36
N LEU A 261 2.84 1.39 -10.46
CA LEU A 261 2.04 1.17 -11.67
C LEU A 261 1.63 2.48 -12.36
N ALA A 262 1.83 3.64 -11.72
CA ALA A 262 1.39 4.94 -12.20
C ALA A 262 1.83 5.25 -13.65
N TRP A 263 3.01 4.76 -14.05
CA TRP A 263 3.55 4.95 -15.39
C TRP A 263 2.74 4.24 -16.50
N LEU A 264 1.95 3.21 -16.17
CA LEU A 264 1.15 2.44 -17.12
C LEU A 264 -0.22 3.07 -17.42
N ARG A 265 -0.73 3.90 -16.50
CA ARG A 265 -2.10 4.45 -16.58
C ARG A 265 -3.15 3.36 -16.84
N LEU A 266 -3.08 2.26 -16.08
CA LEU A 266 -3.93 1.07 -16.22
C LEU A 266 -5.42 1.36 -16.09
N PRO A 267 -6.32 0.56 -16.71
CA PRO A 267 -7.74 0.52 -16.33
C PRO A 267 -7.92 0.37 -14.83
N THR A 268 -8.89 1.08 -14.23
CA THR A 268 -9.11 1.10 -12.77
C THR A 268 -9.24 -0.31 -12.19
N TRP A 269 -10.03 -1.19 -12.81
CA TRP A 269 -10.18 -2.57 -12.34
C TRP A 269 -8.86 -3.35 -12.28
N LEU A 270 -7.94 -3.09 -13.21
CA LEU A 270 -6.67 -3.79 -13.30
C LEU A 270 -5.68 -3.23 -12.28
N ASP A 271 -5.65 -1.91 -12.12
CA ASP A 271 -4.84 -1.19 -11.12
C ASP A 271 -5.21 -1.65 -9.70
N GLU A 272 -6.50 -1.60 -9.37
CA GLU A 272 -7.05 -2.01 -8.08
C GLU A 272 -6.88 -3.51 -7.84
N GLY A 273 -7.15 -4.33 -8.85
CA GLY A 273 -6.95 -5.77 -8.76
C GLY A 273 -5.49 -6.13 -8.49
N LEU A 274 -4.52 -5.40 -9.05
CA LEU A 274 -3.10 -5.57 -8.76
C LEU A 274 -2.74 -5.10 -7.35
N ALA A 275 -3.27 -3.97 -6.91
CA ALA A 275 -3.03 -3.42 -5.58
C ALA A 275 -3.53 -4.35 -4.48
N VAL A 276 -4.80 -4.78 -4.53
CA VAL A 276 -5.40 -5.70 -3.53
C VAL A 276 -4.67 -7.06 -3.50
N ASN A 277 -4.32 -7.61 -4.66
CA ASN A 277 -3.58 -8.88 -4.69
C ASN A 277 -2.14 -8.74 -4.15
N THR A 278 -1.49 -7.61 -4.42
CA THR A 278 -0.13 -7.34 -3.92
C THR A 278 -0.13 -7.12 -2.42
N GLU A 279 -1.09 -6.35 -1.91
CA GLU A 279 -1.39 -6.20 -0.48
C GLU A 279 -1.52 -7.57 0.19
N HIS A 280 -2.44 -8.42 -0.29
CA HIS A 280 -2.67 -9.75 0.25
C HIS A 280 -1.40 -10.63 0.26
N ARG A 281 -0.55 -10.49 -0.76
CA ARG A 281 0.70 -11.26 -0.87
C ARG A 281 1.81 -10.75 0.07
N ILE A 282 1.80 -9.45 0.40
CA ILE A 282 2.83 -8.81 1.23
C ILE A 282 2.45 -8.82 2.70
N ALA A 283 1.25 -8.34 3.04
CA ALA A 283 0.75 -8.17 4.39
C ALA A 283 -0.12 -9.35 4.87
N GLY A 284 -0.54 -10.22 3.95
CA GLY A 284 -1.47 -11.31 4.22
C GLY A 284 -2.92 -10.90 3.92
N ALA A 285 -3.76 -11.88 3.57
CA ALA A 285 -5.18 -11.62 3.42
C ALA A 285 -5.84 -11.53 4.81
N GLY A 286 -6.63 -10.48 5.02
CA GLY A 286 -7.52 -10.39 6.17
C GLY A 286 -8.50 -11.56 6.22
N ARG A 287 -9.08 -11.82 7.40
CA ARG A 287 -10.18 -12.81 7.48
C ARG A 287 -11.38 -12.24 6.75
N PRO A 288 -11.92 -12.91 5.71
CA PRO A 288 -13.07 -12.41 4.99
C PRO A 288 -14.27 -12.37 5.94
N ALA A 289 -14.99 -11.24 5.94
CA ALA A 289 -16.19 -11.05 6.77
C ALA A 289 -17.37 -11.93 6.31
N GLN A 290 -17.34 -12.40 5.07
CA GLN A 290 -18.38 -13.21 4.45
C GLN A 290 -17.80 -14.51 3.86
N SER A 291 -18.63 -15.53 3.72
CA SER A 291 -18.22 -16.76 3.04
C SER A 291 -18.07 -16.53 1.53
N PRO A 292 -17.21 -17.30 0.84
CA PRO A 292 -17.09 -17.22 -0.62
C PRO A 292 -18.42 -17.41 -1.36
N GLN A 293 -19.30 -18.26 -0.83
CA GLN A 293 -20.62 -18.51 -1.42
C GLN A 293 -21.55 -17.29 -1.29
N ALA A 294 -21.55 -16.61 -0.13
CA ALA A 294 -22.33 -15.40 0.06
C ALA A 294 -21.84 -14.28 -0.88
N MET A 295 -20.52 -14.12 -1.03
CA MET A 295 -19.97 -13.13 -1.96
C MET A 295 -20.33 -13.44 -3.41
N HIS A 296 -20.28 -14.72 -3.81
CA HIS A 296 -20.68 -15.13 -5.15
C HIS A 296 -22.15 -14.81 -5.45
N GLN A 297 -23.06 -15.05 -4.50
CA GLN A 297 -24.49 -14.70 -4.65
C GLN A 297 -24.70 -13.20 -4.83
N ARG A 298 -23.92 -12.36 -4.12
CA ARG A 298 -23.98 -10.90 -4.27
C ARG A 298 -23.52 -10.47 -5.65
N HIS A 299 -22.44 -11.04 -6.18
CA HIS A 299 -22.01 -10.80 -7.55
C HIS A 299 -23.10 -11.15 -8.57
N GLN A 300 -23.74 -12.31 -8.42
CA GLN A 300 -24.82 -12.74 -9.32
C GLN A 300 -26.06 -11.84 -9.27
N ALA A 301 -26.37 -11.29 -8.08
CA ALA A 301 -27.50 -10.40 -7.91
C ALA A 301 -27.22 -8.97 -8.39
N PHE A 302 -25.97 -8.51 -8.25
CA PHE A 302 -25.60 -7.13 -8.51
C PHE A 302 -25.22 -6.89 -9.98
N TRP A 303 -24.37 -7.73 -10.57
CA TRP A 303 -23.82 -7.47 -11.89
C TRP A 303 -24.79 -7.85 -13.01
N ASN A 304 -24.90 -6.96 -13.99
CA ASN A 304 -25.61 -7.16 -15.25
C ASN A 304 -24.84 -6.45 -16.38
N ALA A 305 -25.29 -6.56 -17.63
CA ALA A 305 -24.57 -5.99 -18.77
C ALA A 305 -24.40 -4.46 -18.73
N GLU A 306 -25.27 -3.73 -18.03
CA GLU A 306 -25.21 -2.28 -17.84
C GLU A 306 -24.19 -1.91 -16.76
N ARG A 307 -24.33 -2.44 -15.54
CA ARG A 307 -23.41 -2.17 -14.42
C ARG A 307 -21.99 -2.65 -14.70
N MET A 308 -21.82 -3.69 -15.52
CA MET A 308 -20.50 -4.12 -15.95
C MET A 308 -19.78 -3.04 -16.77
N GLN A 309 -20.50 -2.13 -17.44
CA GLN A 309 -19.86 -0.98 -18.09
C GLN A 309 -19.34 0.04 -17.07
N GLU A 310 -20.02 0.21 -15.92
CA GLU A 310 -19.50 1.03 -14.81
C GLU A 310 -18.22 0.42 -14.21
N PHE A 311 -18.11 -0.91 -14.18
CA PHE A 311 -16.89 -1.61 -13.78
C PHE A 311 -15.74 -1.36 -14.76
N TRP A 312 -16.03 -1.41 -16.06
CA TRP A 312 -15.03 -1.16 -17.09
C TRP A 312 -14.58 0.31 -17.20
N SER A 313 -15.50 1.26 -17.04
CA SER A 313 -15.18 2.69 -17.01
C SER A 313 -14.43 3.07 -15.72
N GLY A 314 -14.65 2.32 -14.64
CA GLY A 314 -14.12 2.59 -13.30
C GLY A 314 -15.12 3.30 -12.38
N ASP A 315 -16.28 3.72 -12.89
CA ASP A 315 -17.30 4.44 -12.11
C ASP A 315 -17.81 3.61 -10.92
N SER A 316 -17.86 2.28 -11.04
CA SER A 316 -18.37 1.40 -9.99
C SER A 316 -17.49 1.40 -8.73
N PHE A 317 -16.21 1.78 -8.84
CA PHE A 317 -15.27 1.90 -7.71
C PHE A 317 -15.54 3.14 -6.86
N HIS A 318 -16.32 4.10 -7.36
CA HIS A 318 -16.67 5.33 -6.63
C HIS A 318 -18.10 5.32 -6.07
N ARG A 319 -18.81 4.19 -6.16
CA ARG A 319 -20.18 4.06 -5.65
C ARG A 319 -20.20 4.08 -4.13
N THR A 320 -21.25 4.67 -3.55
CA THR A 320 -21.49 4.69 -2.10
C THR A 320 -22.30 3.48 -1.60
N ASP A 321 -22.69 2.57 -2.50
CA ASP A 321 -23.43 1.35 -2.18
C ASP A 321 -22.54 0.10 -2.27
N GLU A 322 -23.13 -1.09 -2.26
CA GLU A 322 -22.37 -2.34 -2.32
C GLU A 322 -21.55 -2.54 -3.60
N GLY A 323 -21.81 -1.76 -4.65
CA GLY A 323 -21.08 -1.84 -5.91
C GLY A 323 -19.59 -1.57 -5.76
N ASN A 324 -19.19 -0.70 -4.83
CA ASN A 324 -17.78 -0.45 -4.54
C ASN A 324 -17.08 -1.73 -4.06
N ALA A 325 -17.57 -2.34 -2.98
CA ALA A 325 -16.98 -3.57 -2.43
C ALA A 325 -16.97 -4.73 -3.46
N LEU A 326 -18.03 -4.85 -4.26
CA LEU A 326 -18.10 -5.86 -5.33
C LEU A 326 -17.15 -5.56 -6.49
N SER A 327 -16.80 -4.30 -6.74
CA SER A 327 -15.81 -3.93 -7.76
C SER A 327 -14.41 -4.39 -7.36
N TYR A 328 -13.99 -4.08 -6.12
CA TYR A 328 -12.70 -4.54 -5.58
C TYR A 328 -12.61 -6.07 -5.56
N ASP A 329 -13.66 -6.77 -5.12
CA ASP A 329 -13.61 -8.24 -5.07
C ASP A 329 -13.55 -8.87 -6.47
N LEU A 330 -14.33 -8.37 -7.43
CA LEU A 330 -14.32 -8.87 -8.81
C LEU A 330 -12.96 -8.61 -9.48
N ALA A 331 -12.42 -7.39 -9.36
CA ALA A 331 -11.10 -7.01 -9.85
C ALA A 331 -10.00 -7.92 -9.27
N ARG A 332 -10.02 -8.11 -7.94
CA ARG A 332 -9.10 -8.99 -7.22
C ARG A 332 -9.16 -10.42 -7.77
N ILE A 333 -10.35 -11.00 -7.93
CA ILE A 333 -10.51 -12.37 -8.45
C ILE A 333 -10.02 -12.47 -9.88
N ALA A 334 -10.42 -11.54 -10.75
CA ALA A 334 -10.03 -11.53 -12.15
C ALA A 334 -8.50 -11.45 -12.31
N VAL A 335 -7.86 -10.47 -11.66
CA VAL A 335 -6.40 -10.32 -11.70
C VAL A 335 -5.69 -11.54 -11.12
N ALA A 336 -6.15 -12.09 -9.99
CA ALA A 336 -5.54 -13.28 -9.38
C ALA A 336 -5.57 -14.50 -10.31
N GLN A 337 -6.63 -14.65 -11.11
CA GLN A 337 -6.76 -15.76 -12.05
C GLN A 337 -5.95 -15.52 -13.34
N LEU A 338 -5.99 -14.30 -13.89
CA LEU A 338 -5.21 -13.93 -15.08
C LEU A 338 -3.69 -13.99 -14.80
N ALA A 339 -3.25 -13.58 -13.61
CA ALA A 339 -1.84 -13.56 -13.21
C ALA A 339 -1.23 -14.95 -12.93
N ARG A 340 -1.99 -16.05 -13.09
CA ARG A 340 -1.45 -17.42 -12.95
C ARG A 340 -0.38 -17.74 -14.00
N ASP A 341 -0.55 -17.23 -15.23
CA ASP A 341 0.50 -17.18 -16.24
C ASP A 341 1.14 -15.78 -16.22
N TRP A 342 2.11 -15.61 -15.32
CA TRP A 342 2.74 -14.30 -15.11
C TRP A 342 3.37 -13.71 -16.38
N PRO A 343 4.16 -14.45 -17.19
CA PRO A 343 4.68 -13.91 -18.44
C PRO A 343 3.61 -13.38 -19.40
N ALA A 344 2.48 -14.08 -19.55
CA ALA A 344 1.38 -13.61 -20.39
C ALA A 344 0.67 -12.39 -19.78
N PHE A 345 0.40 -12.45 -18.47
CA PHE A 345 -0.21 -11.37 -17.72
C PHE A 345 0.62 -10.09 -17.73
N SER A 346 1.94 -10.18 -17.61
CA SER A 346 2.84 -9.01 -17.65
C SER A 346 2.75 -8.30 -19.01
N ARG A 347 2.71 -9.03 -20.12
CA ARG A 347 2.49 -8.44 -21.46
C ARG A 347 1.11 -7.78 -21.58
N PHE A 348 0.08 -8.42 -21.04
CA PHE A 348 -1.26 -7.87 -20.97
C PHE A 348 -1.29 -6.56 -20.18
N ALA A 349 -0.82 -6.57 -18.94
CA ALA A 349 -0.85 -5.42 -18.05
C ALA A 349 -0.04 -4.24 -18.62
N THR A 350 1.12 -4.50 -19.20
CA THR A 350 1.96 -3.45 -19.81
C THR A 350 1.41 -2.86 -21.11
N SER A 351 0.40 -3.50 -21.72
CA SER A 351 -0.25 -3.05 -22.96
C SER A 351 -1.70 -2.60 -22.75
N ALA A 352 -2.27 -2.80 -21.56
CA ALA A 352 -3.66 -2.48 -21.26
C ALA A 352 -3.91 -0.98 -21.30
N SER A 353 -5.08 -0.58 -21.82
CA SER A 353 -5.46 0.81 -22.00
C SER A 353 -6.77 1.12 -21.29
N ARG A 354 -6.84 2.27 -20.61
CA ARG A 354 -8.11 2.79 -20.06
C ARG A 354 -9.19 2.98 -21.13
N ARG A 355 -8.81 3.21 -22.40
CA ARG A 355 -9.75 3.51 -23.48
C ARG A 355 -10.70 2.36 -23.81
N ASP A 356 -10.29 1.12 -23.53
CA ASP A 356 -11.04 -0.09 -23.84
C ASP A 356 -11.08 -1.07 -22.67
N ALA A 357 -10.78 -0.59 -21.46
CA ALA A 357 -10.59 -1.38 -20.25
C ALA A 357 -9.56 -2.53 -20.38
N GLY A 358 -8.69 -2.49 -21.39
CA GLY A 358 -7.71 -3.52 -21.69
C GLY A 358 -8.21 -4.65 -22.60
N ALA A 359 -9.37 -4.53 -23.25
CA ALA A 359 -9.94 -5.59 -24.10
C ALA A 359 -8.99 -6.01 -25.25
N GLU A 360 -8.38 -5.05 -25.95
CA GLU A 360 -7.44 -5.30 -27.05
C GLU A 360 -6.16 -5.98 -26.52
N ALA A 361 -5.68 -5.55 -25.36
CA ALA A 361 -4.53 -6.17 -24.70
C ALA A 361 -4.83 -7.60 -24.26
N ALA A 362 -6.03 -7.87 -23.74
CA ALA A 362 -6.44 -9.22 -23.33
C ALA A 362 -6.50 -10.16 -24.55
N THR A 363 -7.06 -9.67 -25.66
CA THR A 363 -7.13 -10.43 -26.91
C THR A 363 -5.73 -10.76 -27.44
N SER A 364 -4.85 -9.77 -27.51
CA SER A 364 -3.52 -9.93 -28.11
C SER A 364 -2.52 -10.70 -27.23
N ALA A 365 -2.50 -10.46 -25.92
CA ALA A 365 -1.51 -11.04 -25.01
C ALA A 365 -1.97 -12.37 -24.39
N LEU A 366 -3.28 -12.54 -24.18
CA LEU A 366 -3.87 -13.70 -23.48
C LEU A 366 -4.72 -14.57 -24.40
N GLY A 367 -5.15 -14.07 -25.57
CA GLY A 367 -6.02 -14.80 -26.49
C GLY A 367 -7.44 -14.99 -25.96
N ILE A 368 -7.92 -14.09 -25.10
CA ILE A 368 -9.24 -14.19 -24.46
C ILE A 368 -10.13 -12.99 -24.79
N ASP A 369 -11.43 -13.23 -24.80
CA ASP A 369 -12.43 -12.18 -24.68
C ASP A 369 -12.61 -11.78 -23.20
N LEU A 370 -12.35 -10.51 -22.88
CA LEU A 370 -12.31 -10.03 -21.50
C LEU A 370 -13.69 -10.07 -20.84
N GLY A 371 -14.74 -9.73 -21.59
CA GLY A 371 -16.14 -9.76 -21.11
C GLY A 371 -16.59 -11.16 -20.76
N GLY A 372 -16.42 -12.10 -21.69
CA GLY A 372 -16.72 -13.51 -21.48
C GLY A 372 -15.89 -14.13 -20.35
N TYR A 373 -14.63 -13.74 -20.21
CA TYR A 373 -13.79 -14.20 -19.11
C TYR A 373 -14.35 -13.78 -17.74
N VAL A 374 -14.64 -12.49 -17.55
CA VAL A 374 -15.19 -11.98 -16.28
C VAL A 374 -16.60 -12.50 -16.05
N GLY A 375 -17.42 -12.60 -17.10
CA GLY A 375 -18.74 -13.23 -17.04
C GLY A 375 -18.68 -14.67 -16.53
N ALA A 376 -17.69 -15.46 -16.96
CA ALA A 376 -17.52 -16.83 -16.50
C ALA A 376 -17.18 -16.94 -14.99
N LEU A 377 -16.47 -15.97 -14.41
CA LEU A 377 -16.13 -15.96 -12.97
C LEU A 377 -17.37 -15.91 -12.08
N VAL A 378 -18.45 -15.30 -12.57
CA VAL A 378 -19.71 -15.11 -11.84
C VAL A 378 -20.89 -15.83 -12.50
N GLN A 379 -20.64 -16.63 -13.54
CA GLN A 379 -21.62 -17.41 -14.28
C GLN A 379 -22.71 -16.54 -14.97
N ALA A 380 -22.29 -15.41 -15.53
CA ALA A 380 -23.15 -14.55 -16.32
C ALA A 380 -23.59 -15.21 -17.63
N THR A 381 -24.81 -14.91 -18.07
CA THR A 381 -25.37 -15.36 -19.36
C THR A 381 -25.43 -14.25 -20.41
N GLU A 382 -25.19 -13.00 -20.01
CA GLU A 382 -25.21 -11.81 -20.86
C GLU A 382 -23.83 -11.49 -21.42
N ASP A 383 -23.77 -10.68 -22.48
CA ASP A 383 -22.52 -10.13 -23.00
C ASP A 383 -22.02 -8.99 -22.11
N TRP A 384 -20.84 -9.21 -21.55
CA TRP A 384 -20.18 -8.31 -20.60
C TRP A 384 -18.95 -7.63 -21.21
N SER A 385 -18.77 -7.71 -22.53
CA SER A 385 -17.65 -7.09 -23.23
C SER A 385 -17.60 -5.57 -22.97
N PRO A 386 -16.39 -4.98 -22.82
CA PRO A 386 -16.25 -3.53 -22.75
C PRO A 386 -16.87 -2.83 -23.95
N ARG A 387 -17.69 -1.80 -23.71
CA ARG A 387 -18.32 -0.98 -24.74
C ARG A 387 -17.95 0.49 -24.54
N PRO A 388 -16.73 0.92 -24.92
CA PRO A 388 -16.24 2.26 -24.61
C PRO A 388 -17.10 3.41 -25.12
N HIS A 389 -17.80 3.19 -26.23
CA HIS A 389 -18.72 4.15 -26.83
C HIS A 389 -19.96 4.46 -25.97
N THR A 390 -20.26 3.64 -24.96
CA THR A 390 -21.37 3.89 -24.01
C THR A 390 -20.92 4.57 -22.73
N TRP A 391 -19.61 4.69 -22.48
CA TRP A 391 -19.10 5.32 -21.27
C TRP A 391 -19.21 6.83 -21.41
N SER A 392 -19.57 7.49 -20.31
CA SER A 392 -19.62 8.96 -20.32
C SER A 392 -18.21 9.51 -20.59
N THR A 393 -18.10 10.50 -21.47
CA THR A 393 -16.84 11.24 -21.69
C THR A 393 -16.54 12.24 -20.57
N GLN A 394 -17.32 12.23 -19.49
CA GLN A 394 -17.06 13.12 -18.37
C GLN A 394 -15.79 12.69 -17.65
N PRO A 395 -14.95 13.65 -17.25
CA PRO A 395 -13.67 13.32 -16.71
C PRO A 395 -13.83 12.73 -15.31
N ALA A 396 -13.68 11.41 -15.19
CA ALA A 396 -12.85 10.85 -14.13
C ALA A 396 -11.37 11.32 -14.24
N GLN A 397 -11.13 12.53 -14.77
CA GLN A 397 -9.86 13.23 -14.92
C GLN A 397 -9.71 14.36 -13.89
N GLN A 398 -10.70 14.59 -13.00
CA GLN A 398 -10.63 15.65 -11.97
C GLN A 398 -10.84 15.17 -10.53
N ALA A 399 -11.34 13.95 -10.31
CA ALA A 399 -11.08 13.30 -9.03
C ALA A 399 -9.61 12.84 -9.10
N ALA A 400 -8.74 13.51 -8.36
CA ALA A 400 -7.47 12.94 -7.95
C ALA A 400 -7.68 11.44 -7.67
N HIS A 401 -6.76 10.58 -8.10
CA HIS A 401 -6.86 9.14 -7.89
C HIS A 401 -6.69 8.85 -6.40
N LEU A 402 -7.78 8.94 -5.66
CA LEU A 402 -7.81 8.79 -4.22
C LEU A 402 -8.32 7.38 -3.92
N HIS A 403 -7.42 6.55 -3.41
CA HIS A 403 -7.69 5.18 -2.98
C HIS A 403 -7.92 5.20 -1.46
N PHE A 404 -8.98 4.52 -1.00
CA PHE A 404 -9.47 4.52 0.39
C PHE A 404 -8.82 3.42 1.24
#